data_AF-A0A7W1A232-F1
#
_entry.id   AF-A0A7W1A232-F1
#
_cell.length_a   1.000
_cell.length_b   1.000
_cell.length_c   1.000
_cell.angle_alpha   90.00
_cell.angle_beta   90.00
_cell.angle_gamma   90.00
#
_symmetry.space_group_name_H-M   'P 1'
#
loop_
_entity.id
_entity.type
_entity.pdbx_description
1 polymer ?
#
loop_
_entity_poly.entity_id
_entity_poly.type
_entity_poly.pdbx_seq_one_letter_code
_entity_poly.pdbx_strand_id
1 'polypeptide(L)'
;MSQAAADSLVVEAQALFREERFAEAATRFEKAAQLFPAHPHAWKGLGQTLLCLHKPHEATRAFDQAIGLAPTSATALWGGAVAHAEVGNKVVALSYLRRTLKLQPTWIEMARDVPTLAAFLRQSTRTTEDLRAVFGAFSTRTYRHAADDSRAVEVGRIIDQPAVGKWSFVTIGLSNHVWPDAERPRIELILASTIDTELCGQILANLVFHLADSEFYPEPGVVVRDVVGSLGADDLSVRLPHVYIAVPRLWDISLPLDLGPPPVTLAQVVPISELEYEVWRSNMNQLEPSLAKRRVDLADLRRIGG
;
A
#
# COMPACT_ATOMS: atom_id res chain seq x y z
N MET A 1 -0.22 -41.91 -20.64
CA MET A 1 1.10 -41.31 -20.93
C MET A 1 1.90 -41.30 -19.63
N SER A 2 3.18 -41.66 -19.66
CA SER A 2 3.97 -42.02 -18.46
C SER A 2 4.47 -40.78 -17.73
N GLN A 3 3.97 -40.54 -16.51
CA GLN A 3 4.47 -39.51 -15.59
C GLN A 3 5.98 -39.65 -15.35
N ALA A 4 6.48 -40.89 -15.17
CA ALA A 4 7.91 -41.15 -14.96
C ALA A 4 8.79 -40.69 -16.14
N ALA A 5 8.28 -40.78 -17.38
CA ALA A 5 9.00 -40.27 -18.55
C ALA A 5 9.05 -38.73 -18.56
N ALA A 6 7.97 -38.07 -18.12
CA ALA A 6 7.95 -36.61 -17.95
C ALA A 6 8.88 -36.16 -16.82
N ASP A 7 8.90 -36.88 -15.68
CA ASP A 7 9.79 -36.61 -14.55
C ASP A 7 11.26 -36.68 -14.99
N SER A 8 11.64 -37.71 -15.76
CA SER A 8 13.00 -37.86 -16.28
C SER A 8 13.40 -36.69 -17.19
N LEU A 9 12.50 -36.23 -18.06
CA LEU A 9 12.73 -35.07 -18.92
C LEU A 9 12.85 -33.77 -18.12
N VAL A 10 12.08 -33.62 -17.04
CA VAL A 10 12.19 -32.48 -16.13
C VAL A 10 13.55 -32.43 -15.44
N VAL A 11 14.07 -33.57 -14.98
CA VAL A 11 15.40 -33.64 -14.36
C VAL A 11 16.50 -33.27 -15.35
N GLU A 12 16.42 -33.79 -16.58
CA GLU A 12 17.36 -33.43 -17.65
C GLU A 12 17.27 -31.94 -18.00
N ALA A 13 16.06 -31.41 -18.15
CA ALA A 13 15.84 -30.00 -18.44
C ALA A 13 16.42 -29.09 -17.34
N GLN A 14 16.30 -29.47 -16.07
CA GLN A 14 16.90 -28.75 -14.95
C GLN A 14 18.43 -28.78 -14.98
N ALA A 15 19.04 -29.89 -15.40
CA ALA A 15 20.48 -29.97 -15.59
C ALA A 15 20.94 -29.01 -16.70
N LEU A 16 20.28 -29.07 -17.86
CA LEU A 16 20.54 -28.17 -19.00
C LEU A 16 20.34 -26.69 -18.62
N PHE A 17 19.32 -26.38 -17.83
CA PHE A 17 19.07 -25.02 -17.34
C PHE A 17 20.22 -24.51 -16.46
N ARG A 18 20.76 -25.36 -15.57
CA ARG A 18 21.94 -24.99 -14.73
C ARG A 18 23.22 -24.82 -15.54
N GLU A 19 23.30 -25.48 -16.70
CA GLU A 19 24.37 -25.29 -17.69
C GLU A 19 24.14 -24.07 -18.61
N GLU A 20 23.10 -23.27 -18.36
CA GLU A 20 22.68 -22.13 -19.19
C GLU A 20 22.30 -22.49 -20.65
N ARG A 21 22.06 -23.78 -20.91
CA ARG A 21 21.63 -24.30 -22.22
C ARG A 21 20.12 -24.16 -22.37
N PHE A 22 19.64 -22.92 -22.32
CA PHE A 22 18.22 -22.60 -22.18
C PHE A 22 17.35 -23.12 -23.34
N ALA A 23 17.83 -23.07 -24.59
CA ALA A 23 17.05 -23.59 -25.72
C ALA A 23 16.80 -25.10 -25.63
N GLU A 24 17.80 -25.86 -25.18
CA GLU A 24 17.67 -27.31 -25.00
C GLU A 24 16.81 -27.64 -23.78
N ALA A 25 17.00 -26.90 -22.68
CA ALA A 25 16.15 -27.03 -21.49
C ALA A 25 14.67 -26.78 -21.82
N ALA A 26 14.36 -25.73 -22.60
CA ALA A 26 13.00 -25.42 -23.02
C ALA A 26 12.39 -26.58 -23.82
N THR A 27 13.16 -27.14 -24.77
CA THR A 27 12.73 -28.31 -25.56
C THR A 27 12.39 -29.51 -24.67
N ARG A 28 13.19 -29.79 -23.63
CA ARG A 28 12.93 -30.89 -22.70
C ARG A 28 11.73 -30.62 -21.79
N PHE A 29 11.58 -29.40 -21.28
CA PHE A 29 10.41 -29.01 -20.49
C PHE A 29 9.12 -29.05 -21.31
N GLU A 30 9.12 -28.58 -22.56
CA GLU A 30 7.98 -28.67 -23.48
C GLU A 30 7.57 -30.12 -23.72
N LYS A 31 8.54 -31.00 -24.01
CA LYS A 31 8.27 -32.43 -24.20
C LYS A 31 7.70 -33.08 -22.94
N ALA A 32 8.20 -32.72 -21.76
CA ALA A 32 7.64 -33.19 -20.49
C ALA A 32 6.20 -32.71 -20.30
N ALA A 33 5.91 -31.44 -20.59
CA ALA A 33 4.57 -30.87 -20.52
C ALA A 33 3.60 -31.47 -21.55
N GLN A 34 4.07 -31.85 -22.74
CA GLN A 34 3.27 -32.57 -23.73
C GLN A 34 2.95 -34.01 -23.31
N LEU A 35 3.95 -34.72 -22.75
CA LEU A 35 3.77 -36.09 -22.27
C LEU A 35 2.89 -36.18 -21.02
N PHE A 36 2.97 -35.18 -20.15
CA PHE A 36 2.13 -35.09 -18.96
C PHE A 36 1.67 -33.64 -18.72
N PRO A 37 0.55 -33.21 -19.35
CA PRO A 37 0.05 -31.85 -19.23
C PRO A 37 -0.32 -31.41 -17.81
N ALA A 38 -0.56 -32.35 -16.90
CA ALA A 38 -0.82 -32.08 -15.48
C ALA A 38 0.46 -31.96 -14.63
N HIS A 39 1.63 -31.78 -15.24
CA HIS A 39 2.92 -31.66 -14.54
C HIS A 39 3.26 -30.21 -14.19
N PRO A 40 3.04 -29.74 -12.95
CA PRO A 40 3.27 -28.33 -12.60
C PRO A 40 4.74 -27.91 -12.73
N HIS A 41 5.70 -28.78 -12.39
CA HIS A 41 7.13 -28.43 -12.51
C HIS A 41 7.62 -28.32 -13.96
N ALA A 42 7.05 -29.09 -14.90
CA ALA A 42 7.42 -28.98 -16.32
C ALA A 42 6.99 -27.62 -16.87
N TRP A 43 5.74 -27.21 -16.60
CA TRP A 43 5.23 -25.90 -16.97
C TRP A 43 5.98 -24.74 -16.30
N LYS A 44 6.28 -24.87 -15.00
CA LYS A 44 7.05 -23.85 -14.28
C LYS A 44 8.46 -23.71 -14.85
N GLY A 45 9.16 -24.83 -15.05
CA GLY A 45 10.51 -24.86 -15.62
C GLY A 45 10.55 -24.32 -17.05
N LEU A 46 9.52 -24.64 -17.86
CA LEU A 46 9.35 -24.04 -19.18
C LEU A 46 9.23 -22.51 -19.10
N GLY A 47 8.32 -21.99 -18.26
CA GLY A 47 8.14 -20.56 -18.07
C GLY A 47 9.44 -19.85 -17.65
N GLN A 48 10.18 -20.43 -16.70
CA GLN A 48 11.47 -19.89 -16.23
C GLN A 48 12.49 -19.85 -17.37
N THR A 49 12.57 -20.92 -18.15
CA THR A 49 13.51 -21.03 -19.27
C THR A 49 13.16 -20.06 -20.39
N LEU A 50 11.86 -19.85 -20.66
CA LEU A 50 11.40 -18.89 -21.66
C LEU A 50 11.71 -17.44 -21.27
N LEU A 51 11.68 -17.09 -19.98
CA LEU A 51 12.15 -15.77 -19.53
C LEU A 51 13.66 -15.59 -19.78
N CYS A 52 14.48 -16.61 -19.49
CA CYS A 52 15.92 -16.57 -19.81
C CYS A 52 16.20 -16.45 -21.33
N LEU A 53 15.27 -16.93 -22.16
CA LEU A 53 15.31 -16.79 -23.62
C LEU A 53 14.70 -15.48 -24.14
N HIS A 54 14.33 -14.55 -23.27
CA HIS A 54 13.64 -13.30 -23.62
C HIS A 54 12.33 -13.51 -24.40
N LYS A 55 11.57 -14.55 -24.04
CA LYS A 55 10.27 -14.90 -24.63
C LYS A 55 9.12 -14.76 -23.62
N PRO A 56 8.86 -13.56 -23.08
CA PRO A 56 7.90 -13.38 -21.99
C PRO A 56 6.46 -13.69 -22.40
N HIS A 57 6.07 -13.45 -23.67
CA HIS A 57 4.75 -13.82 -24.18
C HIS A 57 4.48 -15.33 -24.09
N GLU A 58 5.44 -16.16 -24.47
CA GLU A 58 5.32 -17.62 -24.34
C GLU A 58 5.37 -18.05 -22.86
N ALA A 59 6.22 -17.39 -22.06
CA ALA A 59 6.37 -17.66 -20.64
C ALA A 59 5.07 -17.46 -19.84
N THR A 60 4.27 -16.42 -20.15
CA THR A 60 2.98 -16.19 -19.47
C THR A 60 2.09 -17.42 -19.48
N ARG A 61 1.91 -18.04 -20.65
CA ARG A 61 1.11 -19.26 -20.80
C ARG A 61 1.65 -20.42 -19.96
N ALA A 62 2.97 -20.61 -19.95
CA ALA A 62 3.60 -21.70 -19.19
C ALA A 62 3.41 -21.49 -17.68
N PHE A 63 3.58 -20.27 -17.18
CA PHE A 63 3.31 -19.95 -15.78
C PHE A 63 1.82 -20.06 -15.43
N ASP A 64 0.91 -19.62 -16.28
CA ASP A 64 -0.53 -19.75 -16.06
C ASP A 64 -0.96 -21.22 -15.90
N GLN A 65 -0.43 -22.11 -16.74
CA GLN A 65 -0.65 -23.55 -16.60
C GLN A 65 -0.07 -24.09 -15.29
N ALA A 66 1.17 -23.71 -14.94
CA ALA A 66 1.79 -24.12 -13.70
C ALA A 66 1.01 -23.67 -12.46
N ILE A 67 0.51 -22.43 -12.47
CA ILE A 67 -0.30 -21.83 -11.39
C ILE A 67 -1.68 -22.47 -11.32
N GLY A 68 -2.30 -22.81 -12.45
CA GLY A 68 -3.57 -23.54 -12.48
C GLY A 68 -3.47 -24.93 -11.84
N LEU A 69 -2.35 -25.62 -12.06
CA LEU A 69 -2.08 -26.94 -11.47
C LEU A 69 -1.60 -26.87 -10.01
N ALA A 70 -0.86 -25.82 -9.65
CA ALA A 70 -0.28 -25.63 -8.32
C ALA A 70 -0.48 -24.17 -7.85
N PRO A 71 -1.67 -23.80 -7.37
CA PRO A 71 -2.05 -22.41 -7.09
C PRO A 71 -1.31 -21.78 -5.91
N THR A 72 -0.62 -22.57 -5.10
CA THR A 72 0.19 -22.15 -3.95
C THR A 72 1.70 -22.17 -4.22
N SER A 73 2.11 -22.35 -5.48
CA SER A 73 3.53 -22.29 -5.84
C SER A 73 4.02 -20.84 -5.92
N ALA A 74 4.65 -20.34 -4.84
CA ALA A 74 5.19 -18.98 -4.79
C ALA A 74 6.20 -18.70 -5.93
N THR A 75 7.03 -19.70 -6.29
CA THR A 75 7.99 -19.56 -7.42
C THR A 75 7.30 -19.46 -8.78
N ALA A 76 6.19 -20.17 -9.01
CA ALA A 76 5.43 -20.05 -10.26
C ALA A 76 4.66 -18.72 -10.33
N LEU A 77 4.06 -18.30 -9.22
CA LEU A 77 3.40 -16.99 -9.11
C LEU A 77 4.39 -15.83 -9.33
N TRP A 78 5.60 -15.92 -8.77
CA TRP A 78 6.67 -14.96 -9.00
C TRP A 78 7.06 -14.88 -10.46
N GLY A 79 7.40 -16.02 -11.08
CA GLY A 79 7.78 -16.06 -12.50
C GLY A 79 6.65 -15.58 -13.42
N GLY A 80 5.41 -15.95 -13.11
CA GLY A 80 4.22 -15.42 -13.79
C GLY A 80 4.07 -13.91 -13.63
N ALA A 81 4.27 -13.37 -12.42
CA ALA A 81 4.21 -11.93 -12.18
C ALA A 81 5.23 -11.18 -13.04
N VAL A 82 6.48 -11.65 -13.08
CA VAL A 82 7.54 -11.08 -13.93
C VAL A 82 7.17 -11.17 -15.41
N ALA A 83 6.76 -12.34 -15.90
CA ALA A 83 6.39 -12.54 -17.30
C ALA A 83 5.23 -11.63 -17.73
N HIS A 84 4.19 -11.52 -16.90
CA HIS A 84 3.06 -10.63 -17.17
C HIS A 84 3.44 -9.14 -17.08
N ALA A 85 4.40 -8.79 -16.21
CA ALA A 85 4.93 -7.44 -16.13
C ALA A 85 5.65 -7.03 -17.42
N GLU A 86 6.53 -7.90 -17.95
CA GLU A 86 7.31 -7.65 -19.16
C GLU A 86 6.44 -7.49 -20.41
N VAL A 87 5.33 -8.22 -20.51
CA VAL A 87 4.37 -8.07 -21.63
C VAL A 87 3.33 -6.96 -21.42
N GLY A 88 3.40 -6.21 -20.31
CA GLY A 88 2.49 -5.10 -20.02
C GLY A 88 1.11 -5.50 -19.46
N ASN A 89 0.91 -6.78 -19.10
CA ASN A 89 -0.31 -7.29 -18.49
C ASN A 89 -0.39 -6.95 -16.98
N LYS A 90 -0.45 -5.65 -16.66
CA LYS A 90 -0.36 -5.10 -15.30
C LYS A 90 -1.33 -5.73 -14.30
N VAL A 91 -2.59 -5.94 -14.69
CA VAL A 91 -3.63 -6.49 -13.79
C VAL A 91 -3.26 -7.91 -13.32
N VAL A 92 -2.83 -8.77 -14.25
CA VAL A 92 -2.45 -10.15 -13.94
C VAL A 92 -1.14 -10.18 -13.15
N ALA A 93 -0.15 -9.38 -13.56
CA ALA A 93 1.12 -9.27 -12.87
C ALA A 93 0.94 -8.90 -11.39
N LEU A 94 0.10 -7.90 -11.11
CA LEU A 94 -0.24 -7.49 -9.74
C LEU A 94 -0.95 -8.60 -8.95
N SER A 95 -1.90 -9.29 -9.58
CA SER A 95 -2.63 -10.40 -8.94
C SER A 95 -1.68 -11.51 -8.50
N TYR A 96 -0.75 -11.90 -9.38
CA TYR A 96 0.25 -12.91 -9.08
C TYR A 96 1.27 -12.43 -8.04
N LEU A 97 1.76 -11.20 -8.16
CA LEU A 97 2.69 -10.62 -7.18
C LEU A 97 2.08 -10.59 -5.77
N ARG A 98 0.82 -10.18 -5.61
CA ARG A 98 0.11 -10.21 -4.33
C ARG A 98 0.02 -11.62 -3.74
N ARG A 99 -0.32 -12.61 -4.57
CA ARG A 99 -0.39 -14.01 -4.14
C ARG A 99 0.98 -14.55 -3.74
N THR A 100 2.03 -14.20 -4.49
CA THR A 100 3.42 -14.53 -4.12
C THR A 100 3.75 -14.00 -2.74
N LEU A 101 3.47 -12.71 -2.51
CA LEU A 101 3.83 -12.03 -1.29
C LEU A 101 2.96 -12.44 -0.09
N LYS A 102 1.74 -12.91 -0.32
CA LYS A 102 0.94 -13.58 0.71
C LYS A 102 1.58 -14.90 1.17
N LEU A 103 2.22 -15.63 0.25
CA LEU A 103 2.87 -16.91 0.55
C LEU A 103 4.30 -16.74 1.07
N GLN A 104 4.99 -15.69 0.61
CA GLN A 104 6.38 -15.36 0.92
C GLN A 104 6.52 -13.85 1.16
N PRO A 105 6.11 -13.33 2.34
CA PRO A 105 6.14 -11.90 2.62
C PRO A 105 7.53 -11.27 2.49
N THR A 106 8.58 -12.01 2.84
CA THR A 106 9.97 -11.56 2.78
C THR A 106 10.50 -11.34 1.36
N TRP A 107 9.79 -11.82 0.32
CA TRP A 107 10.19 -11.60 -1.08
C TRP A 107 9.87 -10.19 -1.56
N ILE A 108 9.29 -9.33 -0.71
CA ILE A 108 9.03 -7.93 -1.04
C ILE A 108 10.32 -7.17 -1.38
N GLU A 109 11.44 -7.45 -0.70
CA GLU A 109 12.72 -6.82 -1.03
C GLU A 109 13.21 -7.23 -2.41
N MET A 110 13.16 -8.53 -2.72
CA MET A 110 13.47 -9.04 -4.06
C MET A 110 12.55 -8.42 -5.13
N ALA A 111 11.27 -8.18 -4.81
CA ALA A 111 10.30 -7.54 -5.71
C ALA A 111 10.64 -6.08 -6.02
N ARG A 112 11.23 -5.36 -5.05
CA ARG A 112 11.71 -3.99 -5.23
C ARG A 112 12.93 -3.91 -6.13
N ASP A 113 13.75 -4.96 -6.17
CA ASP A 113 14.95 -5.03 -7.00
C ASP A 113 14.67 -5.43 -8.46
N VAL A 114 13.48 -5.97 -8.76
CA VAL A 114 13.07 -6.29 -10.14
C VAL A 114 12.38 -5.07 -10.77
N PRO A 115 12.98 -4.37 -11.74
CA PRO A 115 12.45 -3.09 -12.22
C PRO A 115 11.00 -3.15 -12.72
N THR A 116 10.63 -4.25 -13.39
CA THR A 116 9.29 -4.48 -13.93
C THR A 116 8.24 -4.68 -12.83
N LEU A 117 8.62 -5.21 -11.67
CA LEU A 117 7.75 -5.37 -10.51
C LEU A 117 7.79 -4.17 -9.57
N ALA A 118 8.96 -3.54 -9.41
CA ALA A 118 9.17 -2.36 -8.59
C ALA A 118 8.24 -1.21 -8.99
N ALA A 119 8.01 -1.03 -10.30
CA ALA A 119 7.03 -0.06 -10.83
C ALA A 119 5.61 -0.31 -10.28
N PHE A 120 5.28 -1.54 -9.92
CA PHE A 120 3.99 -1.89 -9.33
C PHE A 120 3.92 -1.70 -7.81
N LEU A 121 5.06 -1.63 -7.14
CA LEU A 121 5.14 -1.41 -5.70
C LEU A 121 5.13 0.07 -5.33
N ARG A 122 5.43 0.97 -6.27
CA ARG A 122 5.48 2.43 -6.07
C ARG A 122 4.09 3.13 -6.06
N GLN A 123 2.98 2.43 -5.82
CA GLN A 123 1.66 2.81 -6.35
C GLN A 123 0.73 3.64 -5.44
N SER A 124 0.65 4.95 -5.74
CA SER A 124 -0.44 5.86 -5.36
C SER A 124 -1.79 5.49 -5.97
N THR A 125 -1.79 4.71 -7.05
CA THR A 125 -3.00 4.48 -7.86
C THR A 125 -4.02 3.57 -7.18
N ARG A 126 -3.56 2.56 -6.42
CA ARG A 126 -4.49 1.59 -5.82
C ARG A 126 -5.14 2.13 -4.56
N THR A 127 -4.38 2.83 -3.72
CA THR A 127 -4.92 3.46 -2.52
C THR A 127 -6.09 4.39 -2.85
N THR A 128 -6.01 5.12 -3.97
CA THR A 128 -7.12 5.97 -4.44
C THR A 128 -8.37 5.17 -4.81
N GLU A 129 -8.22 4.02 -5.48
CA GLU A 129 -9.32 3.12 -5.81
C GLU A 129 -9.93 2.49 -4.56
N ASP A 130 -9.09 2.02 -3.63
CA ASP A 130 -9.52 1.44 -2.36
C ASP A 130 -10.26 2.48 -1.50
N LEU A 131 -9.77 3.73 -1.45
CA LEU A 131 -10.45 4.84 -0.80
C LEU A 131 -11.82 5.14 -1.45
N ARG A 132 -11.91 5.10 -2.78
CA ARG A 132 -13.19 5.30 -3.49
C ARG A 132 -14.17 4.13 -3.29
N ALA A 133 -13.67 2.92 -3.10
CA ALA A 133 -14.51 1.77 -2.77
C ALA A 133 -15.14 1.92 -1.36
N VAL A 134 -14.42 2.56 -0.43
CA VAL A 134 -14.89 2.81 0.93
C VAL A 134 -15.79 4.05 1.02
N PHE A 135 -15.38 5.15 0.42
CA PHE A 135 -16.00 6.47 0.61
C PHE A 135 -16.86 6.94 -0.57
N GLY A 136 -16.93 6.16 -1.65
CA GLY A 136 -17.58 6.58 -2.89
C GLY A 136 -16.78 7.61 -3.69
N ALA A 137 -17.44 8.27 -4.63
CA ALA A 137 -16.81 9.32 -5.42
C ALA A 137 -16.57 10.58 -4.58
N PHE A 138 -15.38 11.16 -4.70
CA PHE A 138 -15.00 12.39 -4.02
C PHE A 138 -14.11 13.27 -4.90
N SER A 139 -14.13 14.57 -4.64
CA SER A 139 -13.24 15.54 -5.28
C SER A 139 -11.85 15.51 -4.66
N THR A 140 -10.81 15.87 -5.40
CA THR A 140 -9.44 15.95 -4.89
C THR A 140 -8.81 17.32 -5.17
N ARG A 141 -7.81 17.68 -4.37
CA ARG A 141 -6.98 18.87 -4.55
C ARG A 141 -5.52 18.56 -4.25
N THR A 142 -4.62 19.09 -5.08
CA THR A 142 -3.17 18.96 -4.88
C THR A 142 -2.64 20.12 -4.04
N TYR A 143 -1.81 19.78 -3.05
CA TYR A 143 -1.07 20.71 -2.20
C TYR A 143 0.42 20.52 -2.46
N ARG A 144 1.18 21.62 -2.59
CA ARG A 144 2.63 21.60 -2.86
C ARG A 144 3.41 22.10 -1.65
N HIS A 145 4.61 21.58 -1.47
CA HIS A 145 5.49 22.00 -0.40
C HIS A 145 6.04 23.41 -0.67
N ALA A 146 5.99 24.30 0.32
CA ALA A 146 6.29 25.72 0.14
C ALA A 146 7.74 26.00 -0.34
N ALA A 147 8.69 25.14 0.04
CA ALA A 147 10.10 25.29 -0.34
C ALA A 147 10.53 24.34 -1.48
N ASP A 148 9.65 23.44 -1.94
CA ASP A 148 9.97 22.44 -2.96
C ASP A 148 8.73 22.04 -3.76
N ASP A 149 8.48 22.71 -4.87
CA ASP A 149 7.31 22.49 -5.74
C ASP A 149 7.24 21.09 -6.37
N SER A 150 8.35 20.34 -6.36
CA SER A 150 8.38 18.95 -6.82
C SER A 150 7.69 18.00 -5.83
N ARG A 151 7.62 18.39 -4.55
CA ARG A 151 6.93 17.65 -3.50
C ARG A 151 5.48 18.08 -3.43
N ALA A 152 4.58 17.13 -3.63
CA ALA A 152 3.15 17.36 -3.59
C ALA A 152 2.42 16.20 -2.92
N VAL A 153 1.28 16.51 -2.33
CA VAL A 153 0.32 15.54 -1.80
C VAL A 153 -1.08 15.90 -2.29
N GLU A 154 -1.85 14.88 -2.65
CA GLU A 154 -3.24 15.04 -3.01
C GLU A 154 -4.11 14.79 -1.78
N VAL A 155 -5.18 15.58 -1.61
CA VAL A 155 -6.15 15.40 -0.54
C VAL A 155 -7.53 15.26 -1.16
N GLY A 156 -8.20 14.15 -0.88
CA GLY A 156 -9.60 13.90 -1.20
C GLY A 156 -10.52 14.60 -0.21
N ARG A 157 -11.63 15.17 -0.69
CA ARG A 157 -12.69 15.81 0.09
C ARG A 157 -13.99 15.05 -0.14
N ILE A 158 -14.51 14.46 0.94
CA ILE A 158 -15.65 13.57 0.97
C ILE A 158 -16.79 14.23 1.76
N ILE A 159 -18.00 14.20 1.21
CA ILE A 159 -19.22 14.75 1.83
C ILE A 159 -19.97 13.62 2.54
N ASP A 160 -20.71 13.95 3.60
CA ASP A 160 -21.56 13.05 4.38
C ASP A 160 -20.78 11.87 5.01
N GLN A 161 -19.52 12.13 5.35
CA GLN A 161 -18.64 11.21 6.05
C GLN A 161 -17.98 11.95 7.22
N PRO A 162 -17.93 11.38 8.44
CA PRO A 162 -18.45 10.05 8.83
C PRO A 162 -19.97 9.96 8.98
N ALA A 163 -20.69 11.08 8.89
CA ALA A 163 -22.15 11.14 9.01
C ALA A 163 -22.69 12.24 8.11
N VAL A 164 -23.99 12.20 7.83
CA VAL A 164 -24.70 13.23 7.05
C VAL A 164 -24.42 14.62 7.62
N GLY A 165 -24.02 15.55 6.76
CA GLY A 165 -23.65 16.92 7.13
C GLY A 165 -22.26 17.08 7.75
N LYS A 166 -21.42 16.03 7.76
CA LYS A 166 -19.99 16.12 8.10
C LYS A 166 -19.13 15.91 6.86
N TRP A 167 -17.88 16.36 6.95
CA TRP A 167 -16.88 16.25 5.88
C TRP A 167 -15.71 15.42 6.35
N SER A 168 -15.14 14.64 5.42
CA SER A 168 -13.89 13.94 5.62
C SER A 168 -12.87 14.38 4.57
N PHE A 169 -11.63 14.54 5.01
CA PHE A 169 -10.50 14.86 4.17
C PHE A 169 -9.49 13.74 4.31
N VAL A 170 -8.98 13.20 3.22
CA VAL A 170 -8.08 12.04 3.24
C VAL A 170 -6.87 12.28 2.36
N THR A 171 -5.68 11.98 2.86
CA THR A 171 -4.47 12.04 2.03
C THR A 171 -4.51 10.95 0.97
N ILE A 172 -3.92 11.25 -0.17
CA ILE A 172 -3.72 10.33 -1.27
C ILE A 172 -2.24 10.37 -1.61
N GLY A 173 -1.58 9.24 -1.39
CA GLY A 173 -0.22 9.00 -1.81
C GLY A 173 0.81 8.98 -0.67
N LEU A 174 0.43 9.31 0.58
CA LEU A 174 1.33 9.14 1.74
C LEU A 174 1.71 7.67 1.90
N SER A 175 0.81 6.76 1.53
CA SER A 175 1.05 5.31 1.53
C SER A 175 2.23 4.87 0.64
N ASN A 176 2.77 5.75 -0.21
CA ASN A 176 3.98 5.47 -1.02
C ASN A 176 5.26 5.96 -0.39
N HIS A 177 5.18 6.73 0.69
CA HIS A 177 6.36 7.14 1.41
C HIS A 177 7.02 5.91 2.05
N VAL A 178 8.32 5.77 1.84
CA VAL A 178 9.11 4.66 2.39
C VAL A 178 9.69 5.11 3.71
N TRP A 179 9.14 4.55 4.78
CA TRP A 179 9.65 4.77 6.14
C TRP A 179 10.90 3.90 6.37
N PRO A 180 11.82 4.31 7.27
CA PRO A 180 13.02 3.52 7.59
C PRO A 180 12.73 2.10 8.11
N ASP A 181 11.57 1.91 8.74
CA ASP A 181 11.09 0.64 9.26
C ASP A 181 10.18 -0.06 8.24
N ALA A 182 10.75 -0.99 7.47
CA ALA A 182 10.09 -1.67 6.35
C ALA A 182 8.95 -2.62 6.75
N GLU A 183 8.79 -2.95 8.04
CA GLU A 183 7.71 -3.82 8.52
C GLU A 183 6.40 -3.07 8.80
N ARG A 184 6.43 -1.73 8.82
CA ARG A 184 5.24 -0.93 9.12
C ARG A 184 4.22 -0.99 7.98
N PRO A 185 2.92 -0.92 8.30
CA PRO A 185 1.91 -0.76 7.27
C PRO A 185 2.13 0.55 6.52
N ARG A 186 1.77 0.58 5.24
CA ARG A 186 1.61 1.82 4.50
C ARG A 186 0.40 2.56 5.06
N ILE A 187 0.41 3.89 5.07
CA ILE A 187 -0.61 4.67 5.77
C ILE A 187 -1.12 5.85 4.95
N GLU A 188 -2.42 6.08 5.02
CA GLU A 188 -3.05 7.37 4.68
C GLU A 188 -3.62 8.00 5.96
N LEU A 189 -3.81 9.31 5.91
CA LEU A 189 -4.32 10.12 7.01
C LEU A 189 -5.70 10.66 6.67
N ILE A 190 -6.63 10.59 7.62
CA ILE A 190 -8.00 11.07 7.46
C ILE A 190 -8.39 12.04 8.57
N LEU A 191 -9.02 13.15 8.23
CA LEU A 191 -9.51 14.17 9.15
C LEU A 191 -11.02 14.32 8.95
N ALA A 192 -11.78 14.33 10.05
CA ALA A 192 -13.20 14.67 10.04
C ALA A 192 -13.41 16.14 10.41
N SER A 193 -14.43 16.77 9.84
CA SER A 193 -14.80 18.15 10.15
C SER A 193 -16.31 18.34 10.17
N THR A 194 -16.81 19.15 11.10
CA THR A 194 -18.19 19.67 11.14
C THR A 194 -18.39 20.88 10.21
N ILE A 195 -17.32 21.33 9.54
CA ILE A 195 -17.34 22.44 8.59
C ILE A 195 -16.57 22.10 7.32
N ASP A 196 -17.07 22.58 6.20
CA ASP A 196 -16.34 22.52 4.95
C ASP A 196 -15.34 23.68 4.83
N THR A 197 -14.05 23.39 4.95
CA THR A 197 -13.00 24.43 4.90
C THR A 197 -11.73 23.90 4.25
N GLU A 198 -11.07 24.75 3.46
CA GLU A 198 -9.78 24.44 2.83
C GLU A 198 -8.68 24.14 3.86
N LEU A 199 -8.80 24.67 5.08
CA LEU A 199 -7.86 24.45 6.18
C LEU A 199 -7.69 22.95 6.47
N CYS A 200 -8.73 22.14 6.32
CA CYS A 200 -8.64 20.69 6.59
C CYS A 200 -7.61 20.01 5.68
N GLY A 201 -7.62 20.35 4.38
CA GLY A 201 -6.64 19.82 3.43
C GLY A 201 -5.24 20.40 3.67
N GLN A 202 -5.13 21.65 4.09
CA GLN A 202 -3.85 22.26 4.45
C GLN A 202 -3.22 21.61 5.70
N ILE A 203 -4.02 21.27 6.72
CA ILE A 203 -3.56 20.54 7.91
C ILE A 203 -2.98 19.19 7.52
N LEU A 204 -3.71 18.41 6.71
CA LEU A 204 -3.22 17.11 6.25
C LEU A 204 -1.95 17.25 5.39
N ALA A 205 -1.91 18.22 4.48
CA ALA A 205 -0.75 18.43 3.63
C ALA A 205 0.49 18.84 4.44
N ASN A 206 0.35 19.80 5.37
CA ASN A 206 1.45 20.25 6.22
C ASN A 206 1.97 19.11 7.10
N LEU A 207 1.06 18.30 7.67
CA LEU A 207 1.41 17.11 8.42
C LEU A 207 2.21 16.13 7.57
N VAL A 208 1.76 15.81 6.36
CA VAL A 208 2.46 14.89 5.45
C VAL A 208 3.89 15.35 5.18
N PHE A 209 4.09 16.64 4.90
CA PHE A 209 5.43 17.17 4.65
C PHE A 209 6.31 17.09 5.90
N HIS A 210 5.76 17.45 7.07
CA HIS A 210 6.48 17.36 8.34
C HIS A 210 6.92 15.92 8.65
N LEU A 211 6.02 14.96 8.52
CA LEU A 211 6.31 13.54 8.76
C LEU A 211 7.38 13.00 7.81
N ALA A 212 7.30 13.38 6.53
CA ALA A 212 8.28 12.97 5.53
C ALA A 212 9.66 13.59 5.78
N ASP A 213 9.73 14.85 6.22
CA ASP A 213 10.99 15.53 6.54
C ASP A 213 11.65 14.98 7.80
N SER A 214 10.85 14.58 8.79
CA SER A 214 11.33 14.06 10.06
C SER A 214 11.48 12.54 10.09
N GLU A 215 11.16 11.85 9.00
CA GLU A 215 11.04 10.38 8.91
C GLU A 215 10.21 9.77 10.06
N PHE A 216 9.21 10.50 10.54
CA PHE A 216 8.42 10.12 11.71
C PHE A 216 7.15 9.39 11.26
N TYR A 217 7.04 8.10 11.60
CA TYR A 217 5.86 7.31 11.23
C TYR A 217 4.64 7.69 12.10
N PRO A 218 3.49 8.04 11.50
CA PRO A 218 2.29 8.47 12.24
C PRO A 218 1.50 7.27 12.80
N GLU A 219 2.00 6.62 13.84
CA GLU A 219 1.25 5.55 14.52
C GLU A 219 0.16 6.10 15.46
N PRO A 220 -1.00 5.42 15.59
CA PRO A 220 -2.00 5.82 16.57
C PRO A 220 -1.42 5.91 17.99
N GLY A 221 -1.72 7.00 18.69
CA GLY A 221 -1.20 7.27 20.03
C GLY A 221 -0.16 8.38 20.10
N VAL A 222 0.36 8.86 18.96
CA VAL A 222 1.40 9.92 18.94
C VAL A 222 0.82 11.31 18.71
N VAL A 223 1.57 12.34 19.15
CA VAL A 223 1.30 13.75 18.87
C VAL A 223 2.40 14.33 18.00
N VAL A 224 2.01 15.09 16.98
CA VAL A 224 2.90 15.94 16.18
C VAL A 224 2.60 17.39 16.52
N ARG A 225 3.60 18.09 17.05
CA ARG A 225 3.44 19.46 17.56
C ARG A 225 3.42 20.46 16.42
N ASP A 226 2.58 21.47 16.58
CA ASP A 226 2.63 22.74 15.82
C ASP A 226 2.33 22.58 14.32
N VAL A 227 1.65 21.50 13.96
CA VAL A 227 1.20 21.21 12.60
C VAL A 227 0.15 22.22 12.13
N VAL A 228 -0.75 22.61 13.03
CA VAL A 228 -1.78 23.62 12.72
C VAL A 228 -1.27 25.01 13.06
N GLY A 229 -0.47 25.15 14.13
CA GLY A 229 0.10 26.44 14.52
C GLY A 229 0.98 27.05 13.45
N SER A 230 1.85 26.25 12.82
CA SER A 230 2.73 26.69 11.74
C SER A 230 2.02 27.07 10.43
N LEU A 231 0.75 26.72 10.25
CA LEU A 231 -0.02 27.12 9.06
C LEU A 231 -0.43 28.60 9.07
N GLY A 232 -0.45 29.25 10.24
CA GLY A 232 -1.02 30.59 10.37
C GLY A 232 -2.53 30.64 10.06
N ALA A 233 -3.27 29.60 10.42
CA ALA A 233 -4.72 29.46 10.26
C ALA A 233 -5.52 30.27 11.30
N ASP A 234 -5.12 31.52 11.53
CA ASP A 234 -5.74 32.46 12.47
C ASP A 234 -6.05 31.85 13.84
N ASP A 235 -7.30 31.98 14.31
CA ASP A 235 -7.79 31.50 15.59
C ASP A 235 -7.68 29.97 15.74
N LEU A 236 -7.73 29.19 14.65
CA LEU A 236 -7.57 27.74 14.73
C LEU A 236 -6.15 27.35 15.15
N SER A 237 -5.13 28.03 14.63
CA SER A 237 -3.73 27.83 15.01
C SER A 237 -3.48 28.10 16.49
N VAL A 238 -4.26 28.99 17.10
CA VAL A 238 -4.17 29.28 18.54
C VAL A 238 -4.93 28.25 19.36
N ARG A 239 -6.14 27.87 18.96
CA ARG A 239 -6.99 26.95 19.73
C ARG A 239 -6.51 25.50 19.67
N LEU A 240 -6.07 25.04 18.51
CA LEU A 240 -5.74 23.64 18.24
C LEU A 240 -4.40 23.51 17.48
N PRO A 241 -3.27 24.01 18.02
CA PRO A 241 -1.99 24.11 17.30
C PRO A 241 -1.38 22.76 16.90
N HIS A 242 -1.69 21.66 17.60
CA HIS A 242 -1.03 20.37 17.39
C HIS A 242 -1.98 19.33 16.80
N VAL A 243 -1.44 18.18 16.40
CA VAL A 243 -2.21 17.05 15.90
C VAL A 243 -1.94 15.82 16.76
N TYR A 244 -3.00 15.14 17.15
CA TYR A 244 -2.97 13.77 17.66
C TYR A 244 -3.33 12.78 16.55
N ILE A 245 -2.59 11.68 16.46
CA ILE A 245 -2.87 10.57 15.54
C ILE A 245 -3.67 9.52 16.30
N ALA A 246 -4.91 9.28 15.87
CA ALA A 246 -5.86 8.36 16.51
C ALA A 246 -6.23 7.19 15.59
N VAL A 247 -6.87 6.18 16.17
CA VAL A 247 -7.55 5.14 15.38
C VAL A 247 -8.80 5.76 14.73
N PRO A 248 -9.08 5.55 13.43
CA PRO A 248 -10.18 6.19 12.70
C PRO A 248 -11.55 5.58 13.03
N ARG A 249 -11.97 5.68 14.30
CA ARG A 249 -13.21 5.08 14.83
C ARG A 249 -14.48 5.83 14.42
N LEU A 250 -14.35 7.04 13.87
CA LEU A 250 -15.52 7.82 13.44
C LEU A 250 -16.19 7.22 12.20
N TRP A 251 -15.46 6.47 11.38
CA TRP A 251 -15.97 5.89 10.14
C TRP A 251 -16.25 4.39 10.31
N ASP A 252 -17.30 3.91 9.65
CA ASP A 252 -17.60 2.48 9.54
C ASP A 252 -16.74 1.85 8.43
N ILE A 253 -15.45 1.64 8.74
CA ILE A 253 -14.46 1.15 7.78
C ILE A 253 -13.77 -0.12 8.28
N SER A 254 -13.58 -1.08 7.37
CA SER A 254 -12.75 -2.26 7.62
C SER A 254 -11.32 -1.97 7.20
N LEU A 255 -10.37 -2.15 8.13
CA LEU A 255 -8.94 -2.00 7.89
C LEU A 255 -8.21 -3.34 7.93
N PRO A 256 -7.12 -3.52 7.15
CA PRO A 256 -6.52 -2.54 6.24
C PRO A 256 -7.32 -2.36 4.93
N LEU A 257 -7.17 -1.20 4.27
CA LEU A 257 -7.75 -0.91 2.95
C LEU A 257 -7.24 -1.89 1.87
N ASP A 258 -5.96 -2.25 1.97
CA ASP A 258 -5.30 -3.23 1.12
C ASP A 258 -4.47 -4.17 2.00
N LEU A 259 -4.49 -5.47 1.72
CA LEU A 259 -3.70 -6.48 2.45
C LEU A 259 -2.20 -6.40 2.13
N GLY A 260 -1.80 -5.68 1.07
CA GLY A 260 -0.39 -5.37 0.79
C GLY A 260 0.38 -6.41 -0.01
N PRO A 261 1.73 -6.47 0.14
CA PRO A 261 2.54 -5.97 1.25
C PRO A 261 3.31 -4.63 1.03
N PRO A 262 3.55 -3.82 2.08
CA PRO A 262 2.85 -3.84 3.38
C PRO A 262 1.37 -3.48 3.19
N PRO A 263 0.47 -3.88 4.11
CA PRO A 263 -0.94 -3.48 4.03
C PRO A 263 -1.08 -1.96 4.08
N VAL A 264 -2.13 -1.42 3.47
CA VAL A 264 -2.46 0.02 3.56
C VAL A 264 -3.50 0.22 4.65
N THR A 265 -3.19 1.02 5.66
CA THR A 265 -4.11 1.39 6.74
C THR A 265 -4.49 2.87 6.68
N LEU A 266 -5.42 3.29 7.55
CA LEU A 266 -5.79 4.67 7.79
C LEU A 266 -5.53 5.04 9.25
N ALA A 267 -5.07 6.27 9.49
CA ALA A 267 -5.05 6.87 10.81
C ALA A 267 -5.79 8.21 10.82
N GLN A 268 -6.48 8.50 11.92
CA GLN A 268 -7.23 9.72 12.07
C GLN A 268 -6.34 10.85 12.59
N VAL A 269 -6.43 12.00 11.95
CA VAL A 269 -5.78 13.24 12.34
C VAL A 269 -6.77 14.06 13.16
N VAL A 270 -6.41 14.35 14.41
CA VAL A 270 -7.23 15.12 15.35
C VAL A 270 -6.46 16.36 15.79
N PRO A 271 -6.85 17.57 15.35
CA PRO A 271 -6.31 18.79 15.92
C PRO A 271 -6.62 18.89 17.43
N ILE A 272 -5.59 19.18 18.22
CA ILE A 272 -5.66 19.26 19.69
C ILE A 272 -5.03 20.56 20.20
N SER A 273 -5.49 20.98 21.38
CA SER A 273 -4.95 22.15 22.09
C SER A 273 -3.64 21.87 22.81
N GLU A 274 -2.97 22.93 23.26
CA GLU A 274 -1.82 22.84 24.16
C GLU A 274 -2.16 22.08 25.46
N LEU A 275 -3.35 22.32 26.04
CA LEU A 275 -3.76 21.63 27.28
C LEU A 275 -3.94 20.12 27.06
N GLU A 276 -4.52 19.73 25.93
CA GLU A 276 -4.65 18.33 25.54
C GLU A 276 -3.29 17.68 25.25
N TYR A 277 -2.37 18.42 24.64
CA TYR A 277 -0.99 17.99 24.48
C TYR A 277 -0.30 17.79 25.82
N GLU A 278 -0.48 18.69 26.79
CA GLU A 278 0.10 18.52 28.14
C GLU A 278 -0.47 17.30 28.87
N VAL A 279 -1.76 17.00 28.70
CA VAL A 279 -2.35 15.74 29.20
C VAL A 279 -1.64 14.53 28.58
N TRP A 280 -1.49 14.49 27.26
CA TRP A 280 -0.77 13.42 26.57
C TRP A 280 0.70 13.32 26.99
N ARG A 281 1.40 14.45 27.10
CA ARG A 281 2.80 14.54 27.49
C ARG A 281 3.03 14.03 28.90
N SER A 282 2.09 14.28 29.82
CA SER A 282 2.16 13.76 31.19
C SER A 282 1.97 12.23 31.25
N ASN A 283 1.07 11.69 30.41
CA ASN A 283 0.84 10.27 30.25
C ASN A 283 0.12 10.01 28.92
N MET A 284 0.82 9.36 27.98
CA MET A 284 0.34 9.15 26.61
C MET A 284 -1.01 8.40 26.55
N ASN A 285 -1.30 7.58 27.56
CA ASN A 285 -2.53 6.79 27.64
C ASN A 285 -3.73 7.56 28.23
N GLN A 286 -3.56 8.81 28.66
CA GLN A 286 -4.63 9.59 29.32
C GLN A 286 -5.38 10.52 28.39
N LEU A 287 -4.85 10.83 27.20
CA LEU A 287 -5.51 11.76 26.29
C LEU A 287 -6.87 11.23 25.80
N GLU A 288 -6.92 10.04 25.22
CA GLU A 288 -8.19 9.47 24.71
C GLU A 288 -9.25 9.32 25.81
N PRO A 289 -8.95 8.76 27.00
CA PRO A 289 -9.91 8.73 28.11
C PRO A 289 -10.40 10.12 28.54
N SER A 290 -9.51 11.13 28.55
CA SER A 290 -9.86 12.51 28.89
C SER A 290 -10.81 13.14 27.86
N LEU A 291 -10.53 12.95 26.56
CA LEU A 291 -11.41 13.41 25.47
C LEU A 291 -12.78 12.73 25.54
N ALA A 292 -12.80 11.41 25.77
CA ALA A 292 -14.04 10.63 25.88
C ALA A 292 -14.88 11.05 27.09
N LYS A 293 -14.26 11.24 28.26
CA LYS A 293 -14.95 11.70 29.49
C LYS A 293 -15.62 13.06 29.29
N ARG A 294 -14.98 13.95 28.55
CA ARG A 294 -15.50 15.29 28.22
C ARG A 294 -16.45 15.30 27.02
N ARG A 295 -16.64 14.16 26.35
CA ARG A 295 -17.48 14.00 25.15
C ARG A 295 -17.12 15.01 24.05
N VAL A 296 -15.81 15.19 23.82
CA VAL A 296 -15.31 16.10 22.79
C VAL A 296 -15.70 15.58 21.41
N ASP A 297 -16.35 16.42 20.59
CA ASP A 297 -16.53 16.10 19.16
C ASP A 297 -15.21 16.33 18.44
N LEU A 298 -14.53 15.24 18.08
CA LEU A 298 -13.23 15.28 17.41
C LEU A 298 -13.30 15.86 16.00
N ALA A 299 -14.49 15.96 15.41
CA ALA A 299 -14.71 16.63 14.13
C ALA A 299 -14.97 18.13 14.29
N ASP A 300 -15.21 18.63 15.50
CA ASP A 300 -15.51 20.05 15.68
C ASP A 300 -14.23 20.90 15.76
N LEU A 301 -13.81 21.45 14.64
CA LEU A 301 -12.66 22.36 14.57
C LEU A 301 -12.92 23.73 15.19
N ARG A 302 -14.16 24.05 15.60
CA ARG A 302 -14.49 25.30 16.31
C ARG A 302 -14.39 25.18 17.83
N ARG A 303 -14.16 23.96 18.35
CA ARG A 303 -14.05 23.73 19.80
C ARG A 303 -12.88 24.51 20.40
N ILE A 304 -13.05 24.97 21.63
CA ILE A 304 -11.95 25.43 22.47
C ILE A 304 -11.38 24.17 23.11
N GLY A 305 -10.10 23.89 22.90
CA GLY A 305 -9.49 22.78 23.64
C GLY A 305 -9.47 23.13 25.12
N GLY A 306 -10.09 22.26 25.93
CA GLY A 306 -10.23 22.46 27.36
C GLY A 306 -9.64 21.33 28.16
#